data_AF-A0A7G4REK6-F1
#
_entry.id   AF-A0A7G4REK6-F1
#
_cell.length_a   1.000
_cell.length_b   1.000
_cell.length_c   1.000
_cell.angle_alpha   90.00
_cell.angle_beta   90.00
_cell.angle_gamma   90.00
#
_symmetry.space_group_name_H-M   'P 1'
#
loop_
_entity.id
_entity.type
_entity.pdbx_description
1 polymer ?
#
loop_
_entity_poly.entity_id
_entity_poly.type
_entity_poly.pdbx_seq_one_letter_code
_entity_poly.pdbx_strand_id
1 'polypeptide(L)'
;MPILKKLEPELVKALGIVKNFEEQYETLRVKGKDESLRDNKDAIKYVDDVIKRYKLIKATSPCSLDLKEQRESYLKLLKKHAAEVTVLSFSKPEEVASRLKELDFAPETIDSMIKGMEQAGTNEDTCIAILVSIITSEITLGSCGRNEHGHPSRSYHF
;
A
#
# COMPACT_ATOMS: atom_id res chain seq x y z
N MET A 1 -6.92 -8.99 -15.11
CA MET A 1 -7.06 -9.20 -13.65
C MET A 1 -5.69 -9.33 -12.97
N PRO A 2 -5.32 -8.40 -12.11
CA PRO A 2 -4.13 -8.49 -11.27
C PRO A 2 -4.28 -9.61 -10.24
N ILE A 3 -3.28 -10.49 -10.19
CA ILE A 3 -3.28 -11.69 -9.34
C ILE A 3 -2.51 -11.36 -8.05
N LEU A 4 -3.12 -11.64 -6.90
CA LEU A 4 -2.42 -11.60 -5.61
C LEU A 4 -1.18 -12.51 -5.64
N LYS A 5 -0.01 -11.95 -5.38
CA LYS A 5 1.26 -12.70 -5.31
C LYS A 5 1.40 -13.38 -3.96
N LYS A 6 2.20 -14.44 -3.87
CA LYS A 6 2.52 -15.03 -2.55
C LYS A 6 3.18 -13.99 -1.66
N LEU A 7 2.92 -14.05 -0.35
CA LEU A 7 3.57 -13.18 0.62
C LEU A 7 5.05 -13.50 0.69
N GLU A 8 5.87 -12.45 0.74
CA GLU A 8 7.30 -12.60 1.00
C GLU A 8 7.54 -12.89 2.49
N PRO A 9 8.60 -13.65 2.84
CA PRO A 9 8.87 -14.04 4.23
C PRO A 9 8.98 -12.85 5.20
N GLU A 10 9.53 -11.72 4.74
CA GLU A 10 9.66 -10.51 5.56
C GLU A 10 8.31 -9.88 5.90
N LEU A 11 7.38 -9.88 4.93
CA LEU A 11 6.02 -9.41 5.14
C LEU A 11 5.25 -10.35 6.08
N VAL A 12 5.45 -11.67 5.98
CA VAL A 12 4.86 -12.64 6.93
C VAL A 12 5.34 -12.34 8.35
N LYS A 13 6.63 -12.05 8.55
CA LYS A 13 7.18 -11.64 9.85
C LYS A 13 6.55 -10.33 10.37
N ALA A 14 6.36 -9.35 9.48
CA ALA A 14 5.74 -8.07 9.85
C ALA A 14 4.26 -8.23 10.27
N LEU A 15 3.50 -9.03 9.53
CA LEU A 15 2.11 -9.39 9.83
C LEU A 15 2.00 -10.10 11.19
N GLY A 16 2.95 -10.99 11.49
CA GLY A 16 3.02 -11.74 12.73
C GLY A 16 1.95 -12.83 12.84
N ILE A 17 1.97 -13.56 13.95
CA ILE A 17 1.21 -14.81 14.14
C ILE A 17 -0.19 -14.63 14.75
N VAL A 18 -0.54 -13.43 15.22
CA VAL A 18 -1.68 -13.24 16.14
C VAL A 18 -3.06 -13.43 15.48
N LYS A 19 -3.16 -13.37 14.15
CA LYS A 19 -4.44 -13.35 13.42
C LYS A 19 -4.53 -14.27 12.20
N ASN A 20 -3.59 -15.20 12.01
CA ASN A 20 -3.53 -16.05 10.81
C ASN A 20 -3.59 -15.24 9.50
N PHE A 21 -2.89 -14.11 9.44
CA PHE A 21 -2.87 -13.25 8.24
C PHE A 21 -2.45 -13.99 6.98
N GLU A 22 -1.52 -14.92 7.11
CA GLU A 22 -1.02 -15.72 5.98
C GLU A 22 -2.13 -16.61 5.39
N GLU A 23 -2.89 -17.30 6.24
CA GLU A 23 -4.00 -18.17 5.82
C GLU A 23 -5.15 -17.37 5.20
N GLN A 24 -5.50 -16.24 5.82
CA GLN A 24 -6.52 -15.33 5.28
C GLN A 24 -6.11 -14.81 3.90
N TYR A 25 -4.85 -14.40 3.76
CA TYR A 25 -4.34 -13.90 2.50
C TYR A 25 -4.25 -14.99 1.42
N GLU A 26 -3.80 -16.21 1.77
CA GLU A 26 -3.76 -17.31 0.81
C GLU A 26 -5.16 -17.71 0.36
N THR A 27 -6.14 -17.67 1.26
CA THR A 27 -7.56 -17.86 0.91
C THR A 27 -8.01 -16.84 -0.13
N LEU A 28 -7.75 -15.54 0.11
CA LEU A 28 -8.06 -14.47 -0.85
C LEU A 28 -7.32 -14.62 -2.16
N ARG A 29 -6.06 -15.06 -2.12
CA ARG A 29 -5.22 -15.27 -3.29
C ARG A 29 -5.71 -16.43 -4.16
N VAL A 30 -6.21 -17.50 -3.55
CA VAL A 30 -6.87 -18.60 -4.29
C VAL A 30 -8.16 -18.07 -4.90
N LYS A 31 -9.00 -17.39 -4.11
CA LYS A 31 -10.28 -16.82 -4.54
C LYS A 31 -10.14 -15.85 -5.72
N GLY A 32 -9.14 -14.97 -5.65
CA GLY A 32 -8.84 -13.97 -6.68
C GLY A 32 -8.38 -14.53 -8.02
N LYS A 33 -8.20 -15.85 -8.16
CA LYS A 33 -7.98 -16.50 -9.46
C LYS A 33 -9.28 -16.76 -10.21
N ASP A 34 -10.37 -16.96 -9.47
CA ASP A 34 -11.65 -17.41 -9.99
C ASP A 34 -12.71 -16.29 -9.97
N GLU A 35 -12.59 -15.32 -9.06
CA GLU A 35 -13.50 -14.17 -8.94
C GLU A 35 -12.77 -12.85 -8.68
N SER A 36 -13.46 -11.73 -8.91
CA SER A 36 -12.96 -10.40 -8.51
C SER A 36 -13.01 -10.24 -6.99
N LEU A 37 -11.96 -9.65 -6.43
CA LEU A 37 -11.89 -9.31 -5.01
C LEU A 37 -12.51 -7.94 -4.71
N ARG A 38 -13.01 -7.24 -5.72
CA ARG A 38 -13.59 -5.91 -5.60
C ARG A 38 -14.89 -5.95 -4.80
N ASP A 39 -14.96 -5.11 -3.77
CA ASP A 39 -16.01 -5.04 -2.75
C ASP A 39 -16.25 -6.38 -2.01
N ASN A 40 -15.26 -7.28 -2.04
CA ASN A 40 -15.33 -8.54 -1.32
C ASN A 40 -15.14 -8.30 0.19
N LYS A 41 -16.09 -8.76 1.01
CA LYS A 41 -16.08 -8.56 2.47
C LYS A 41 -14.85 -9.14 3.16
N ASP A 42 -14.35 -10.29 2.69
CA ASP A 42 -13.17 -10.93 3.27
C ASP A 42 -11.91 -10.13 2.92
N ALA A 43 -11.82 -9.62 1.69
CA ALA A 43 -10.72 -8.77 1.24
C ALA A 43 -10.68 -7.42 1.99
N ILE A 44 -11.85 -6.78 2.14
CA ILE A 44 -12.01 -5.55 2.94
C ILE A 44 -11.59 -5.78 4.39
N LYS A 45 -12.08 -6.87 5.01
CA LYS A 45 -11.75 -7.21 6.40
C LYS A 45 -10.25 -7.47 6.56
N TYR A 46 -9.64 -8.15 5.60
CA TYR A 46 -8.19 -8.40 5.60
C TYR A 46 -7.41 -7.09 5.58
N VAL A 47 -7.75 -6.16 4.67
CA VAL A 47 -7.14 -4.82 4.62
C VAL A 47 -7.25 -4.11 5.96
N ASP A 48 -8.45 -4.03 6.53
CA ASP A 48 -8.69 -3.35 7.80
C ASP A 48 -7.88 -3.98 8.95
N ASP A 49 -7.70 -5.30 8.95
CA ASP A 49 -6.89 -6.00 9.95
C ASP A 49 -5.39 -5.77 9.77
N VAL A 50 -4.89 -5.67 8.53
CA VAL A 50 -3.50 -5.28 8.26
C VAL A 50 -3.26 -3.83 8.68
N ILE A 51 -4.21 -2.91 8.44
CA ILE A 51 -4.14 -1.51 8.90
C ILE A 51 -4.08 -1.44 10.43
N LYS A 52 -4.89 -2.24 11.14
CA LYS A 52 -4.80 -2.32 12.61
C LYS A 52 -3.42 -2.80 13.06
N ARG A 53 -2.84 -3.79 12.38
CA ARG A 53 -1.49 -4.28 12.67
C ARG A 53 -0.44 -3.20 12.42
N TYR A 54 -0.53 -2.47 11.32
CA TYR A 54 0.31 -1.31 11.00
C TYR A 54 0.26 -0.28 12.13
N LYS A 55 -0.94 0.16 12.53
CA LYS A 55 -1.14 1.13 13.62
C LYS A 55 -0.60 0.62 14.96
N LEU A 56 -0.78 -0.66 15.26
CA LEU A 56 -0.24 -1.27 16.48
C LEU A 56 1.29 -1.20 16.52
N ILE A 57 1.96 -1.60 15.43
CA ILE A 57 3.43 -1.50 15.33
C ILE A 57 3.88 -0.04 15.39
N LYS A 58 3.15 0.87 14.72
CA LYS A 58 3.44 2.31 14.73
C LYS A 58 3.32 2.90 16.14
N ALA A 59 2.40 2.42 16.98
CA ALA A 59 2.27 2.89 18.36
C ALA A 59 3.39 2.39 19.29
N THR A 60 4.17 1.39 18.88
CA THR A 60 5.31 0.92 19.69
C THR A 60 6.47 1.91 19.65
N SER A 61 7.13 2.10 20.80
CA SER A 61 8.32 2.94 20.93
C SER A 61 9.52 2.10 21.39
N PRO A 62 10.23 1.42 20.46
CA PRO A 62 11.36 0.58 20.81
C PRO A 62 12.54 1.39 21.36
N CYS A 63 13.23 0.83 22.36
CA CYS A 63 14.32 1.50 23.06
C CYS A 63 15.69 1.37 22.34
N SER A 64 15.90 0.30 21.55
CA SER A 64 17.15 0.10 20.80
C SER A 64 17.03 0.54 19.35
N LEU A 65 18.18 0.88 18.73
CA LEU A 65 18.26 1.29 17.33
C LEU A 65 17.83 0.16 16.38
N ASP A 66 18.31 -1.07 16.61
CA ASP A 66 17.95 -2.22 15.78
C ASP A 66 16.43 -2.47 15.73
N LEU A 67 15.75 -2.32 16.88
CA LEU A 67 14.30 -2.48 16.96
C LEU A 67 13.55 -1.30 16.32
N LYS A 68 14.13 -0.09 16.32
CA LYS A 68 13.58 1.05 15.57
C LYS A 68 13.68 0.81 14.07
N GLU A 69 14.84 0.38 13.57
CA GLU A 69 15.03 0.07 12.15
C GLU A 69 14.11 -1.06 11.68
N GLN A 70 14.00 -2.13 12.49
CA GLN A 70 13.06 -3.22 12.21
C GLN A 70 11.61 -2.75 12.18
N ARG A 71 11.21 -1.89 13.14
CA ARG A 71 9.87 -1.28 13.16
C ARG A 71 9.61 -0.49 11.88
N GLU A 72 10.52 0.40 11.48
CA GLU A 72 10.35 1.21 10.26
C GLU A 72 10.26 0.34 8.99
N SER A 73 11.09 -0.71 8.91
CA SER A 73 11.03 -1.70 7.83
C SER A 73 9.67 -2.40 7.77
N TYR A 74 9.16 -2.88 8.91
CA TYR A 74 7.84 -3.51 8.98
C TYR A 74 6.71 -2.55 8.63
N LEU A 75 6.79 -1.28 9.07
CA LEU A 75 5.80 -0.27 8.71
C LEU A 75 5.77 -0.03 7.20
N LYS A 76 6.93 0.03 6.54
CA LYS A 76 7.02 0.18 5.08
C LYS A 76 6.40 -1.02 4.34
N LEU A 77 6.72 -2.24 4.77
CA LEU A 77 6.17 -3.47 4.18
C LEU A 77 4.64 -3.54 4.33
N LEU A 78 4.13 -3.30 5.55
CA LEU A 78 2.69 -3.34 5.82
C LEU A 78 1.94 -2.22 5.10
N LYS A 79 2.52 -1.01 5.04
CA LYS A 79 1.94 0.14 4.32
C LYS A 79 1.78 -0.16 2.84
N LYS A 80 2.84 -0.65 2.19
CA LYS A 80 2.80 -1.03 0.77
C LYS A 80 1.76 -2.13 0.53
N HIS A 81 1.84 -3.20 1.30
CA HIS A 81 0.95 -4.36 1.15
C HIS A 81 -0.53 -4.00 1.33
N ALA A 82 -0.86 -3.31 2.42
CA ALA A 82 -2.23 -2.90 2.68
C ALA A 82 -2.76 -1.96 1.58
N ALA A 83 -1.94 -1.05 1.06
CA ALA A 83 -2.33 -0.19 -0.05
C ALA A 83 -2.58 -0.98 -1.34
N GLU A 84 -1.71 -1.93 -1.70
CA GLU A 84 -1.90 -2.79 -2.87
C GLU A 84 -3.19 -3.61 -2.76
N VAL A 85 -3.47 -4.20 -1.60
CA VAL A 85 -4.71 -4.96 -1.41
C VAL A 85 -5.92 -4.02 -1.34
N THR A 86 -5.78 -2.80 -0.83
CA THR A 86 -6.86 -1.79 -0.84
C THR A 86 -7.31 -1.49 -2.27
N VAL A 87 -6.38 -1.20 -3.18
CA VAL A 87 -6.75 -0.83 -4.55
C VAL A 87 -7.36 -1.99 -5.35
N LEU A 88 -7.12 -3.22 -4.91
CA LEU A 88 -7.75 -4.44 -5.44
C LEU A 88 -9.13 -4.71 -4.84
N SER A 89 -9.37 -4.27 -3.60
CA SER A 89 -10.54 -4.70 -2.81
C SER A 89 -11.68 -3.69 -2.80
N PHE A 90 -11.44 -2.42 -3.14
CA PHE A 90 -12.45 -1.37 -3.03
C PHE A 90 -12.77 -0.77 -4.39
N SER A 91 -14.07 -0.62 -4.68
CA SER A 91 -14.50 0.03 -5.92
C SER A 91 -14.59 1.54 -5.83
N LYS A 92 -14.85 2.05 -4.62
CA LYS A 92 -15.18 3.46 -4.38
C LYS A 92 -13.95 4.29 -4.02
N PRO A 93 -13.72 5.43 -4.68
CA PRO A 93 -12.58 6.29 -4.40
C PRO A 93 -12.53 6.74 -2.93
N GLU A 94 -13.66 7.09 -2.32
CA GLU A 94 -13.73 7.55 -0.93
C GLU A 94 -13.28 6.48 0.09
N GLU A 95 -13.55 5.20 -0.20
CA GLU A 95 -13.14 4.09 0.66
C GLU A 95 -11.63 3.83 0.53
N VAL A 96 -11.10 3.90 -0.69
CA VAL A 96 -9.65 3.84 -0.97
C VAL A 96 -8.94 4.99 -0.26
N ALA A 97 -9.40 6.23 -0.43
CA ALA A 97 -8.82 7.41 0.23
C ALA A 97 -8.78 7.26 1.76
N SER A 98 -9.87 6.77 2.36
CA SER A 98 -9.95 6.56 3.81
C SER A 98 -8.87 5.57 4.29
N ARG A 99 -8.70 4.43 3.61
CA ARG A 99 -7.70 3.41 4.00
C ARG A 99 -6.27 3.91 3.80
N LEU A 100 -6.01 4.62 2.71
CA LEU A 100 -4.69 5.21 2.44
C LEU A 100 -4.33 6.28 3.47
N LYS A 101 -5.30 7.09 3.92
CA LYS A 101 -5.11 8.04 5.01
C LYS A 101 -4.74 7.33 6.32
N GLU A 102 -5.38 6.20 6.62
CA GLU A 102 -5.06 5.39 7.80
C GLU A 102 -3.67 4.74 7.75
N LEU A 103 -3.10 4.62 6.55
CA LEU A 103 -1.74 4.13 6.27
C LEU A 103 -0.72 5.27 6.14
N ASP A 104 -1.10 6.49 6.51
CA ASP A 104 -0.25 7.69 6.46
C ASP A 104 0.31 7.98 5.05
N PHE A 105 -0.45 7.73 4.00
CA PHE A 105 -0.14 8.27 2.67
C PHE A 105 -0.34 9.79 2.66
N ALA A 106 0.51 10.50 1.92
CA ALA A 106 0.41 11.93 1.79
C ALA A 106 -0.90 12.33 1.07
N PRO A 107 -1.57 13.43 1.47
CA PRO A 107 -2.81 13.88 0.82
C PRO A 107 -2.69 14.01 -0.70
N GLU A 108 -1.56 14.53 -1.20
CA GLU A 108 -1.27 14.67 -2.63
C GLU A 108 -1.20 13.33 -3.37
N THR A 109 -0.70 12.29 -2.70
CA THR A 109 -0.63 10.93 -3.23
C THR A 109 -2.02 10.32 -3.28
N ILE A 110 -2.83 10.56 -2.24
CA ILE A 110 -4.23 10.14 -2.21
C ILE A 110 -5.01 10.84 -3.35
N ASP A 111 -4.90 12.15 -3.49
CA ASP A 111 -5.56 12.91 -4.56
C ASP A 111 -5.17 12.40 -5.96
N SER A 112 -3.89 12.06 -6.15
CA SER A 112 -3.40 11.48 -7.41
C SER A 112 -4.01 10.11 -7.69
N MET A 113 -4.18 9.27 -6.66
CA MET A 113 -4.84 7.97 -6.78
C MET A 113 -6.32 8.13 -7.13
N ILE A 114 -7.04 9.04 -6.47
CA ILE A 114 -8.46 9.30 -6.74
C ILE A 114 -8.67 9.78 -8.17
N LYS A 115 -7.85 10.72 -8.65
CA LYS A 115 -7.87 11.15 -10.05
C LYS A 115 -7.56 10.00 -11.01
N GLY A 116 -6.61 9.13 -10.65
CA GLY A 116 -6.31 7.92 -11.44
C GLY A 116 -7.50 6.97 -11.56
N MET A 117 -8.30 6.82 -10.49
CA MET A 117 -9.55 6.05 -10.52
C MET A 117 -10.58 6.66 -11.45
N GLU A 118 -10.78 7.98 -11.38
CA GLU A 118 -11.71 8.71 -12.25
C GLU A 118 -11.31 8.62 -13.73
N GLN A 119 -10.01 8.76 -14.03
CA GLN A 119 -9.46 8.69 -15.39
C GLN A 119 -9.57 7.30 -16.02
N ALA A 120 -9.45 6.25 -15.22
CA ALA A 120 -9.59 4.88 -15.71
C ALA A 120 -11.05 4.53 -16.09
N GLY A 121 -12.02 5.31 -15.64
CA GLY A 121 -13.44 5.08 -15.90
C GLY A 121 -13.89 3.70 -15.40
N THR A 122 -14.48 2.91 -16.29
CA THR A 122 -14.95 1.55 -15.97
C THR A 122 -13.89 0.46 -16.20
N ASN A 123 -12.68 0.82 -16.65
CA ASN A 123 -11.61 -0.16 -16.91
C ASN A 123 -10.85 -0.47 -15.61
N GLU A 124 -11.29 -1.51 -14.92
CA GLU A 124 -10.73 -1.98 -13.65
C GLU A 124 -9.23 -2.30 -13.74
N ASP A 125 -8.79 -3.03 -14.78
CA ASP A 125 -7.38 -3.43 -14.92
C ASP A 125 -6.47 -2.20 -15.10
N THR A 126 -6.93 -1.20 -15.85
CA THR A 126 -6.21 0.08 -16.04
C THR A 126 -6.19 0.87 -14.73
N CYS A 127 -7.33 0.92 -14.03
CA CYS A 127 -7.45 1.56 -12.72
C CYS A 127 -6.43 0.99 -11.74
N ILE A 128 -6.39 -0.34 -11.59
CA ILE A 128 -5.48 -0.99 -10.66
C ILE A 128 -4.02 -0.78 -11.07
N ALA A 129 -3.69 -0.87 -12.37
CA ALA A 129 -2.34 -0.65 -12.85
C ALA A 129 -1.82 0.77 -12.52
N ILE A 130 -2.64 1.80 -12.73
CA ILE A 130 -2.32 3.19 -12.39
C ILE A 130 -2.08 3.30 -10.87
N LEU A 131 -2.99 2.77 -10.07
CA LEU A 131 -2.91 2.87 -8.61
C LEU A 131 -1.69 2.16 -8.03
N VAL A 132 -1.40 0.94 -8.47
CA VAL A 132 -0.21 0.18 -8.06
C VAL A 132 1.08 0.89 -8.46
N SER A 133 1.09 1.56 -9.63
CA SER A 133 2.22 2.38 -10.07
C SER A 133 2.45 3.58 -9.14
N ILE A 134 1.39 4.27 -8.73
CA ILE A 134 1.48 5.39 -7.78
C ILE A 134 1.98 4.90 -6.42
N ILE A 135 1.44 3.78 -5.89
CA ILE A 135 1.90 3.17 -4.62
C ILE A 135 3.39 2.86 -4.70
N THR A 136 3.82 2.19 -5.78
CA THR A 136 5.21 1.79 -5.96
C THR A 136 6.13 3.01 -6.02
N SER A 137 5.70 4.06 -6.72
CA SER A 137 6.43 5.31 -6.84
C SER A 137 6.61 5.99 -5.48
N GLU A 138 5.54 6.16 -4.71
CA GLU A 138 5.58 6.76 -3.36
C GLU A 138 6.54 6.00 -2.43
N ILE A 139 6.43 4.67 -2.39
CA ILE A 139 7.25 3.83 -1.50
C ILE A 139 8.73 3.83 -1.92
N THR A 140 9.01 3.98 -3.21
CA THR A 140 10.37 4.05 -3.76
C THR A 140 10.98 5.43 -3.57
N LEU A 141 10.21 6.51 -3.82
CA LEU A 141 10.61 7.90 -3.58
C LEU A 141 10.83 8.20 -2.09
N GLY A 142 10.07 7.58 -1.19
CA GLY A 142 10.35 7.64 0.25
C GLY A 142 11.65 6.92 0.66
N SER A 143 12.22 6.08 -0.22
CA SER A 143 13.45 5.31 0.01
C SER A 143 14.70 5.95 -0.62
N CYS A 144 14.53 6.75 -1.66
CA CYS A 144 15.59 7.53 -2.27
C CYS A 144 15.47 8.95 -1.72
N GLY A 145 16.45 9.39 -0.92
CA GLY A 145 16.48 10.73 -0.37
C GLY A 145 16.02 11.75 -1.42
N ARG A 146 14.99 12.52 -1.06
CA ARG A 146 14.46 13.71 -1.73
C ARG A 146 15.46 14.28 -2.73
N ASN A 147 15.43 13.80 -3.97
CA ASN A 147 16.15 14.41 -5.06
C ASN A 147 15.35 15.65 -5.40
N GLU A 148 15.73 16.76 -4.77
CA GLU A 148 15.36 18.08 -5.20
C GLU A 148 15.58 18.13 -6.71
N HIS A 149 14.51 18.38 -7.46
CA HIS A 149 14.63 18.73 -8.86
C HIS A 149 15.43 20.03 -8.92
N GLY A 150 16.75 19.88 -8.99
CA GLY A 150 17.67 20.95 -9.34
C GLY A 150 17.31 21.38 -10.75
N HIS A 151 16.51 22.44 -10.84
CA HIS A 151 16.36 23.17 -12.08
C HIS A 151 17.77 23.53 -12.56
N PRO A 152 18.16 23.24 -13.81
CA PRO A 152 19.39 23.78 -14.35
C PRO A 152 19.24 25.30 -14.38
N SER A 153 19.86 25.96 -13.40
CA SER A 153 20.05 27.40 -13.44
C SER A 153 20.91 27.67 -14.66
N ARG A 154 20.28 28.25 -15.70
CA ARG A 154 20.95 28.73 -16.90
C ARG A 154 21.94 29.80 -16.46
N SER A 155 23.17 29.39 -16.18
CA SER A 155 24.29 30.30 -15.94
C SER A 155 24.54 31.04 -17.24
N TYR A 156 24.15 32.31 -17.27
CA TYR A 156 24.64 33.26 -18.26
C TYR A 156 26.12 33.47 -17.99
N HIS A 157 26.96 33.15 -18.97
CA HIS A 157 28.31 33.70 -19.04
C HIS A 157 28.77 33.82 -20.50
N PHE A 158 29.16 35.06 -20.82
CA PHE A 158 29.77 35.64 -22.02
C PHE A 158 28.82 36.03 -23.16
#